data_AF-A0A7X6A8G5-F1
#
_entry.id   AF-A0A7X6A8G5-F1
#
_cell.length_a   1.000
_cell.length_b   1.000
_cell.length_c   1.000
_cell.angle_alpha   90.00
_cell.angle_beta   90.00
_cell.angle_gamma   90.00
#
_symmetry.space_group_name_H-M   'P 1'
#
loop_
_entity.id
_entity.type
_entity.pdbx_description
1 polymer ?
#
loop_
_entity_poly.entity_id
_entity_poly.type
_entity_poly.pdbx_seq_one_letter_code
_entity_poly.pdbx_strand_id
1 'polypeptide(L)'
;MTFTGRISFELPAEFGHRDVTPEVATVVRESGVRDGLACVQLVGSTGAVTTIEYESGALADLRRAVEQLAPVDAHYEHNERWHDGNGFSHVRSALLKTGIAIPILDGELQLGTWQQVVAINMDNRDRRRELVVVVVGDGGG
;
A
#
# COMPACT_ATOMS: atom_id res chain seq x y z
N MET A 1 -8.62 14.43 -17.54
CA MET A 1 -9.19 13.07 -17.63
C MET A 1 -9.13 12.41 -16.26
N THR A 2 -10.07 11.49 -15.97
CA THR A 2 -10.06 10.68 -14.74
C THR A 2 -10.27 9.23 -15.11
N PHE A 3 -9.43 8.34 -14.57
CA PHE A 3 -9.52 6.90 -14.76
C PHE A 3 -9.39 6.19 -13.41
N THR A 4 -10.09 5.06 -13.23
CA THR A 4 -10.05 4.29 -11.99
C THR A 4 -9.77 2.83 -12.29
N GLY A 5 -8.69 2.30 -11.73
CA GLY A 5 -8.36 0.87 -11.72
C GLY A 5 -8.61 0.26 -10.34
N ARG A 6 -8.90 -1.05 -10.31
CA ARG A 6 -8.99 -1.85 -9.08
C ARG A 6 -8.16 -3.11 -9.22
N ILE A 7 -7.38 -3.43 -8.20
CA ILE A 7 -6.51 -4.61 -8.15
C ILE A 7 -6.83 -5.36 -6.86
N SER A 8 -7.06 -6.66 -6.94
CA SER A 8 -7.31 -7.52 -5.77
C SER A 8 -6.28 -8.64 -5.68
N PHE A 9 -5.85 -8.95 -4.45
CA PHE A 9 -4.93 -10.05 -4.19
C PHE A 9 -5.01 -10.51 -2.73
N GLU A 10 -4.56 -11.74 -2.47
CA GLU A 10 -4.42 -12.26 -1.10
C GLU A 10 -3.04 -11.91 -0.56
N LEU A 11 -2.97 -11.52 0.70
CA LEU A 11 -1.71 -11.37 1.45
C LEU A 11 -1.79 -12.15 2.76
N PRO A 12 -0.71 -12.87 3.14
CA PRO A 12 -0.67 -13.59 4.40
C PRO A 12 -0.70 -12.63 5.60
N ALA A 13 -1.12 -13.14 6.75
CA ALA A 13 -1.12 -12.43 8.02
C ALA A 13 0.26 -11.84 8.37
N GLU A 14 0.28 -10.87 9.29
CA GLU A 14 1.48 -10.43 10.00
C GLU A 14 2.64 -10.01 9.08
N PHE A 15 2.42 -8.96 8.27
CA PHE A 15 3.40 -8.38 7.34
C PHE A 15 3.52 -9.13 5.99
N GLY A 16 2.47 -9.81 5.52
CA GLY A 16 2.41 -10.25 4.12
C GLY A 16 2.51 -9.05 3.17
N HIS A 17 3.39 -9.11 2.17
CA HIS A 17 3.62 -7.98 1.27
C HIS A 17 3.74 -8.39 -0.19
N ARG A 18 3.51 -7.43 -1.10
CA ARG A 18 3.63 -7.61 -2.54
C ARG A 18 4.07 -6.31 -3.20
N ASP A 19 5.02 -6.41 -4.14
CA ASP A 19 5.27 -5.35 -5.11
C ASP A 19 4.09 -5.28 -6.09
N VAL A 20 3.43 -4.14 -6.11
CA VAL A 20 2.27 -3.84 -6.96
C VAL A 20 2.58 -2.78 -8.01
N THR A 21 3.86 -2.41 -8.15
CA THR A 21 4.31 -1.41 -9.13
C THR A 21 3.87 -1.77 -10.56
N PRO A 22 4.01 -3.03 -11.05
CA PRO A 22 3.61 -3.39 -12.41
C PRO A 22 2.11 -3.19 -12.68
N GLU A 23 1.26 -3.49 -11.71
CA GLU A 23 -0.19 -3.36 -11.83
C GLU A 23 -0.62 -1.90 -11.77
N VAL A 24 -0.02 -1.09 -10.89
CA VAL A 24 -0.28 0.36 -10.85
C VAL A 24 0.18 1.02 -12.15
N ALA A 25 1.35 0.66 -12.67
CA ALA A 25 1.85 1.15 -13.97
C ALA A 25 0.91 0.77 -15.12
N THR A 26 0.33 -0.44 -15.08
CA THR A 26 -0.67 -0.88 -16.06
C THR A 26 -1.92 0.01 -16.01
N VAL A 27 -2.43 0.32 -14.81
CA VAL A 27 -3.58 1.24 -14.65
C VAL A 27 -3.26 2.63 -15.22
N VAL A 28 -2.06 3.16 -14.98
CA VAL A 28 -1.62 4.45 -15.55
C VAL A 28 -1.58 4.39 -17.07
N ARG A 29 -0.97 3.36 -17.65
CA ARG A 29 -0.90 3.18 -19.11
C ARG A 29 -2.30 3.08 -19.74
N GLU A 30 -3.21 2.35 -19.11
CA GLU A 30 -4.60 2.21 -19.58
C GLU A 30 -5.41 3.52 -19.47
N SER A 31 -5.03 4.41 -18.55
CA SER A 31 -5.72 5.69 -18.38
C SER A 31 -5.51 6.67 -19.54
N GLY A 32 -4.43 6.50 -20.32
CA GLY A 32 -4.02 7.45 -21.36
C GLY A 32 -3.54 8.82 -20.85
N VAL A 33 -3.43 9.01 -19.53
CA VAL A 33 -2.87 10.24 -18.94
C VAL A 33 -1.36 10.27 -19.15
N ARG A 34 -0.85 11.38 -19.68
CA ARG A 34 0.58 11.62 -19.84
C ARG A 34 1.18 12.38 -18.67
N ASP A 35 0.52 13.43 -18.22
CA ASP A 35 1.00 14.27 -17.12
C ASP A 35 -0.11 14.43 -16.09
N GLY A 36 0.19 14.10 -14.84
CA GLY A 36 -0.82 14.08 -13.79
C GLY A 36 -0.40 13.37 -12.51
N LEU A 37 -1.36 12.70 -11.88
CA LEU A 37 -1.21 12.05 -10.58
C LEU A 37 -1.90 10.69 -10.55
N ALA A 38 -1.21 9.67 -10.03
CA ALA A 38 -1.79 8.41 -9.60
C ALA A 38 -1.95 8.40 -8.07
N CYS A 39 -3.20 8.39 -7.60
CA CYS A 39 -3.51 8.14 -6.19
C CYS A 39 -3.77 6.64 -6.00
N VAL A 40 -2.90 5.97 -5.23
CA VAL A 40 -2.96 4.54 -4.95
C VAL A 40 -3.43 4.36 -3.52
N GLN A 41 -4.59 3.73 -3.32
CA GLN A 41 -5.22 3.53 -2.03
C GLN A 41 -5.46 2.04 -1.77
N LEU A 42 -4.92 1.51 -0.69
CA LEU A 42 -5.32 0.22 -0.13
C LEU A 42 -6.58 0.39 0.72
N VAL A 43 -7.61 -0.39 0.40
CA VAL A 43 -8.91 -0.32 1.08
C VAL A 43 -8.87 -1.10 2.40
N GLY A 44 -9.26 -0.42 3.48
CA GLY A 44 -9.31 -0.96 4.84
C GLY A 44 -8.34 -0.29 5.80
N SER A 45 -8.45 -0.62 7.09
CA SER A 45 -7.73 0.05 8.19
C SER A 45 -6.64 -0.81 8.85
N THR A 46 -6.32 -1.96 8.25
CA THR A 46 -5.31 -2.92 8.75
C THR A 46 -4.31 -3.32 7.66
N GLY A 47 -4.31 -2.63 6.53
CA GLY A 47 -3.30 -2.77 5.49
C GLY A 47 -2.56 -1.44 5.28
N ALA A 48 -1.50 -1.46 4.51
CA ALA A 48 -0.74 -0.26 4.18
C ALA A 48 -0.26 -0.31 2.73
N VAL A 49 -0.04 0.86 2.14
CA VAL A 49 0.70 1.00 0.89
C VAL A 49 1.81 2.02 1.12
N THR A 50 3.02 1.66 0.73
CA THR A 50 4.21 2.50 0.91
C THR A 50 5.10 2.40 -0.33
N THR A 51 6.18 3.17 -0.34
CA THR A 51 7.29 2.97 -1.28
C THR A 51 8.56 2.58 -0.56
N ILE A 52 9.24 1.54 -1.02
CA ILE A 52 10.51 1.05 -0.48
C ILE A 52 11.22 0.24 -1.57
N GLU A 53 12.52 0.01 -1.42
CA GLU A 53 13.20 -1.01 -2.21
C GLU A 53 12.60 -2.38 -1.88
N TYR A 54 12.07 -3.09 -2.89
CA TYR A 54 11.48 -4.40 -2.72
C TYR A 54 12.56 -5.50 -2.67
N GLU A 55 13.41 -5.38 -1.65
CA GLU A 55 14.50 -6.29 -1.33
C GLU A 55 14.25 -6.89 0.07
N SER A 56 14.58 -8.17 0.23
CA SER A 56 14.28 -8.96 1.43
C SER A 56 14.82 -8.36 2.74
N GLY A 57 16.02 -7.80 2.75
CA GLY A 57 16.62 -7.11 3.89
C GLY A 57 15.91 -5.81 4.22
N ALA A 58 15.67 -4.95 3.24
CA ALA A 58 14.91 -3.71 3.43
C ALA A 58 13.50 -3.97 4.01
N LEU A 59 12.82 -5.00 3.51
CA LEU A 59 11.50 -5.42 4.00
C LEU A 59 11.58 -6.02 5.42
N ALA A 60 12.61 -6.79 5.73
CA ALA A 60 12.85 -7.31 7.07
C ALA A 60 13.13 -6.17 8.07
N ASP A 61 13.83 -5.12 7.66
CA ASP A 61 14.13 -3.94 8.48
C ASP A 61 12.85 -3.15 8.75
N LEU A 62 12.02 -2.92 7.73
CA LEU A 62 10.71 -2.29 7.88
C LEU A 62 9.81 -3.11 8.83
N ARG A 63 9.79 -4.44 8.70
CA ARG A 63 9.04 -5.33 9.60
C ARG A 63 9.48 -5.15 11.05
N ARG A 64 10.78 -5.15 11.31
CA ARG A 64 11.31 -4.96 12.67
C ARG A 64 10.99 -3.55 13.21
N ALA A 65 11.07 -2.53 12.37
CA ALA A 65 10.73 -1.16 12.78
C ALA A 65 9.26 -1.03 13.18
N VAL A 66 8.32 -1.58 12.40
CA VAL A 66 6.89 -1.53 12.76
C VAL A 66 6.55 -2.39 13.98
N GLU A 67 7.28 -3.50 14.17
CA GLU A 67 7.17 -4.32 15.39
C GLU A 67 7.62 -3.55 16.63
N GLN A 68 8.68 -2.75 16.54
CA GLN A 68 9.12 -1.90 17.66
C GLN A 68 8.16 -0.73 17.94
N LEU A 69 7.60 -0.12 16.89
CA LEU A 69 6.70 1.04 17.02
C LEU A 69 5.31 0.67 17.53
N ALA A 70 4.80 -0.49 17.14
CA ALA A 70 3.50 -0.99 17.55
C ALA A 70 3.55 -2.53 17.68
N PRO A 71 4.11 -3.07 18.78
CA PRO A 71 4.31 -4.50 18.97
C PRO A 71 3.01 -5.30 18.95
N VAL A 72 3.06 -6.55 18.48
CA VAL A 72 1.90 -7.45 18.43
C VAL A 72 1.36 -7.79 19.81
N ASP A 73 2.25 -7.86 20.81
CA ASP A 73 2.00 -8.28 22.19
C ASP A 73 1.76 -7.11 23.15
N ALA A 74 1.80 -5.87 22.65
CA ALA A 74 1.49 -4.70 23.45
C ALA A 74 0.00 -4.65 23.85
N HIS A 75 -0.28 -3.88 24.90
CA HIS A 75 -1.64 -3.64 25.33
C HIS A 75 -2.34 -2.63 24.40
N TYR A 76 -3.50 -3.03 23.85
CA TYR A 76 -4.35 -2.16 23.03
C TYR A 76 -5.78 -2.17 23.54
N GLU A 77 -6.32 -0.99 23.82
CA GLU A 77 -7.73 -0.76 24.18
C GLU A 77 -8.70 -1.36 23.13
N HIS A 78 -8.31 -1.36 21.86
CA HIS A 78 -9.08 -2.01 20.79
C HIS A 78 -9.26 -3.51 21.05
N ASN A 79 -8.22 -4.20 21.51
CA ASN A 79 -8.27 -5.63 21.82
C ASN A 79 -9.16 -5.91 23.04
N GLU A 80 -9.21 -5.01 24.03
CA GLU A 80 -10.13 -5.13 25.15
C GLU A 80 -11.58 -4.96 24.73
N ARG A 81 -11.84 -4.09 23.75
CA ARG A 81 -13.19 -3.80 23.28
C ARG A 81 -13.72 -4.86 22.32
N TRP A 82 -12.89 -5.35 21.40
CA TRP A 82 -13.33 -6.18 20.28
C TRP A 82 -12.87 -7.63 20.35
N HIS A 83 -11.85 -7.92 21.18
CA HIS A 83 -11.30 -9.27 21.38
C HIS A 83 -10.88 -9.97 20.07
N ASP A 84 -10.53 -9.18 19.04
CA ASP A 84 -10.10 -9.67 17.72
C ASP A 84 -8.57 -9.73 17.58
N GLY A 85 -7.83 -9.09 18.49
CA GLY A 85 -6.38 -9.18 18.62
C GLY A 85 -5.60 -8.38 17.57
N ASN A 86 -6.24 -7.44 16.86
CA ASN A 86 -5.61 -6.71 15.75
C ASN A 86 -5.43 -5.20 16.02
N GLY A 87 -5.46 -4.78 17.29
CA GLY A 87 -5.20 -3.40 17.69
C GLY A 87 -3.87 -2.85 17.15
N PHE A 88 -2.81 -3.66 17.16
CA PHE A 88 -1.51 -3.31 16.58
C PHE A 88 -1.61 -3.03 15.08
N SER A 89 -2.42 -3.80 14.35
CA SER A 89 -2.61 -3.71 12.90
C SER A 89 -3.12 -2.34 12.48
N HIS A 90 -4.05 -1.79 13.26
CA HIS A 90 -4.60 -0.45 13.06
C HIS A 90 -3.54 0.64 13.28
N VAL A 91 -2.74 0.52 14.33
CA VAL A 91 -1.66 1.49 14.62
C VAL A 91 -0.60 1.46 13.52
N ARG A 92 -0.13 0.27 13.11
CA ARG A 92 0.83 0.11 12.01
C ARG A 92 0.30 0.68 10.69
N SER A 93 -0.95 0.37 10.35
CA SER A 93 -1.64 0.92 9.17
C SER A 93 -1.74 2.45 9.22
N ALA A 94 -2.08 3.03 10.38
CA ALA A 94 -2.19 4.47 10.54
C ALA A 94 -0.83 5.20 10.46
N LEU A 95 0.27 4.54 10.84
CA LEU A 95 1.64 5.07 10.73
C LEU A 95 2.15 5.03 9.29
N LEU A 96 2.06 3.88 8.61
CA LEU A 96 2.52 3.73 7.22
C LEU A 96 1.58 4.35 6.19
N LYS A 97 0.32 4.57 6.56
CA LYS A 97 -0.78 5.02 5.71
C LYS A 97 -1.29 3.96 4.75
N THR A 98 -2.52 4.18 4.32
CA THR A 98 -3.26 3.33 3.39
C THR A 98 -3.28 3.90 1.99
N GLY A 99 -2.67 5.06 1.75
CA GLY A 99 -2.64 5.69 0.45
C GLY A 99 -1.38 6.50 0.20
N ILE A 100 -0.95 6.52 -1.05
CA ILE A 100 0.15 7.33 -1.56
C ILE A 100 -0.26 8.01 -2.87
N ALA A 101 0.38 9.13 -3.19
CA ALA A 101 0.18 9.84 -4.44
C ALA A 101 1.52 9.91 -5.19
N ILE A 102 1.52 9.48 -6.46
CA ILE A 102 2.73 9.38 -7.29
C ILE A 102 2.51 10.26 -8.54
N PRO A 103 3.41 11.18 -8.86
CA PRO A 103 3.34 11.95 -10.11
C PRO A 103 3.44 11.03 -11.32
N ILE A 104 2.77 11.43 -12.40
CA ILE A 104 2.89 10.84 -13.72
C ILE A 104 3.49 11.90 -14.62
N LEU A 105 4.57 11.58 -15.32
CA LEU A 105 5.17 12.41 -16.37
C LEU A 105 5.46 11.53 -17.57
N ASP A 106 5.15 12.03 -18.77
CA ASP A 106 5.29 11.28 -20.03
C ASP A 106 4.63 9.89 -20.03
N GLY A 107 3.55 9.73 -19.26
CA GLY A 107 2.81 8.47 -19.13
C GLY A 107 3.40 7.46 -18.16
N GLU A 108 4.47 7.83 -17.45
CA GLU A 108 5.20 6.95 -16.54
C GLU A 108 5.10 7.41 -15.09
N LEU A 109 4.98 6.45 -14.16
CA LEU A 109 5.06 6.71 -12.72
C LEU A 109 6.45 7.24 -12.36
N GLN A 110 6.49 8.37 -11.68
CA GLN A 110 7.74 8.98 -11.23
C GLN A 110 8.23 8.34 -9.93
N LEU A 111 8.89 7.20 -10.08
CA LEU A 111 9.51 6.42 -9.01
C LEU A 111 11.03 6.33 -9.23
N GLY A 112 11.80 6.34 -8.14
CA GLY A 112 13.23 6.04 -8.19
C GLY A 112 13.51 4.59 -8.57
N THR A 113 14.73 4.31 -9.04
CA THR A 113 15.17 2.96 -9.46
C THR A 113 14.91 1.88 -8.41
N TRP A 114 15.08 2.22 -7.13
CA TRP A 114 14.91 1.33 -5.98
C TRP A 114 13.65 1.66 -5.18
N GLN A 115 12.63 2.21 -5.84
CA GLN A 115 11.40 2.68 -5.20
C GLN A 115 10.19 1.94 -5.78
N GLN A 116 9.86 0.79 -5.22
CA GLN A 116 8.67 0.03 -5.60
C GLN A 116 7.47 0.46 -4.76
N VAL A 117 6.27 0.38 -5.34
CA VAL A 117 5.00 0.51 -4.62
C VAL A 117 4.68 -0.84 -3.99
N VAL A 118 4.60 -0.87 -2.66
CA VAL A 118 4.44 -2.12 -1.90
C VAL A 118 3.14 -2.09 -1.10
N ALA A 119 2.28 -3.06 -1.34
CA ALA A 119 1.10 -3.32 -0.53
C ALA A 119 1.45 -4.29 0.61
N ILE A 120 1.01 -3.98 1.83
CA ILE A 120 1.34 -4.75 3.04
C ILE A 120 0.06 -5.05 3.83
N ASN A 121 -0.09 -6.29 4.25
CA ASN A 121 -1.10 -6.74 5.21
C ASN A 121 -0.52 -6.65 6.62
N MET A 122 -1.08 -5.78 7.46
CA MET A 122 -0.69 -5.68 8.86
C MET A 122 -1.60 -6.47 9.80
N ASP A 123 -2.65 -7.10 9.27
CA ASP A 123 -3.63 -7.80 10.08
C ASP A 123 -3.09 -9.13 10.64
N ASN A 124 -3.69 -9.60 11.73
CA ASN A 124 -3.35 -10.88 12.36
C ASN A 124 -3.97 -12.10 11.63
N ARG A 125 -4.51 -11.88 10.43
CA ARG A 125 -5.13 -12.89 9.57
C ARG A 125 -4.74 -12.63 8.12
N ASP A 126 -4.77 -13.69 7.32
CA ASP A 126 -4.72 -13.58 5.87
C ASP A 126 -5.88 -12.72 5.39
N ARG A 127 -5.62 -11.85 4.42
CA ARG A 127 -6.63 -10.93 3.90
C ARG A 127 -6.55 -10.84 2.39
N ARG A 128 -7.73 -10.88 1.78
CA ARG A 128 -7.95 -10.29 0.47
C ARG A 128 -7.86 -8.78 0.59
N ARG A 129 -6.87 -8.19 -0.06
CA ARG A 129 -6.67 -6.74 -0.14
C ARG A 129 -7.13 -6.23 -1.49
N GLU A 130 -7.68 -5.02 -1.50
CA GLU A 130 -8.04 -4.28 -2.70
C GLU A 130 -7.24 -2.98 -2.74
N LEU A 131 -6.58 -2.72 -3.87
CA LEU A 131 -6.06 -1.40 -4.22
C LEU A 131 -7.03 -0.73 -5.19
N VAL A 132 -7.33 0.53 -4.90
CA VAL A 132 -8.00 1.46 -5.83
C VAL A 132 -6.94 2.45 -6.31
N VAL A 133 -6.79 2.56 -7.63
CA VAL A 133 -5.87 3.51 -8.25
C VAL A 133 -6.71 4.51 -9.02
N VAL A 134 -6.69 5.78 -8.59
CA VAL A 134 -7.34 6.88 -9.30
C VAL A 134 -6.26 7.69 -10.01
N VAL A 135 -6.39 7.80 -11.32
CA VAL A 135 -5.48 8.58 -12.16
C VAL A 135 -6.21 9.82 -12.65
N VAL A 136 -5.62 10.99 -12.42
CA VAL A 136 -6.14 12.28 -12.87
C VAL A 136 -5.04 13.05 -13.57
N GLY A 137 -5.34 13.61 -14.75
CA GLY A 137 -4.38 14.41 -15.49
C GLY A 137 -4.80 14.64 -16.93
N ASP A 138 -3.86 15.13 -17.73
CA ASP A 138 -4.07 15.46 -19.13
C ASP A 138 -3.65 14.31 -20.05
N GLY A 139 -4.39 14.14 -21.14
CA GLY A 139 -4.05 13.18 -22.19
C GLY A 139 -3.15 13.84 -23.19
N GLY A 140 -2.16 13.10 -23.71
CA GLY A 140 -1.47 13.56 -24.92
C GLY A 140 -2.48 13.74 -26.03
N GLY A 141 -2.63 14.97 -26.53
CA GLY A 141 -3.43 15.27 -27.72
C GLY A 141 -2.92 14.56 -28.96
#